data_AF-A0A529Q2H6-F1
#
_entry.id   AF-A0A529Q2H6-F1
#
_cell.length_a   1.000
_cell.length_b   1.000
_cell.length_c   1.000
_cell.angle_alpha   90.00
_cell.angle_beta   90.00
_cell.angle_gamma   90.00
#
_symmetry.space_group_name_H-M   'P 1'
#
loop_
_entity.id
_entity.type
_entity.pdbx_description
1 polymer ?
#
loop_
_entity_poly.entity_id
_entity_poly.type
_entity_poly.pdbx_seq_one_letter_code
_entity_poly.pdbx_strand_id
1 'polypeptide(L)' 'MARSDIDFLLIDLRLTTAPPVLGFYFQPWEQKGPLSGAELLKFNDVKGVTRIYDNGWIVIYDVRELHENH' A
#
# COMPACT_ATOMS: atom_id res chain seq x y z
N MET A 1 -9.56 -11.20 22.83
CA MET A 1 -9.55 -10.70 21.44
C MET A 1 -8.13 -10.89 20.94
N ALA A 2 -7.87 -11.76 19.97
CA ALA A 2 -6.54 -11.87 19.39
C ALA A 2 -6.28 -10.60 18.58
N ARG A 3 -5.19 -9.89 18.88
CA ARG A 3 -4.69 -8.81 18.04
C ARG A 3 -4.11 -9.48 16.80
N SER A 4 -4.76 -9.32 15.66
CA SER A 4 -4.16 -9.74 14.38
C SER A 4 -3.26 -8.60 13.93
N ASP A 5 -1.97 -8.72 14.20
CA ASP A 5 -1.00 -7.80 13.64
C ASP A 5 -0.88 -8.03 12.12
N ILE A 6 -0.57 -6.97 11.39
CA ILE A 6 -0.40 -7.01 9.94
C ILE A 6 1.06 -7.33 9.68
N ASP A 7 1.33 -8.37 8.90
CA ASP A 7 2.71 -8.77 8.56
C ASP A 7 3.17 -8.21 7.22
N PHE A 8 2.24 -8.09 6.27
CA PHE A 8 2.55 -7.68 4.90
C PHE A 8 1.55 -6.65 4.37
N LEU A 9 2.07 -5.67 3.64
CA LEU A 9 1.30 -4.66 2.93
C LEU A 9 1.56 -4.77 1.43
N LEU A 10 0.50 -4.96 0.65
CA LEU A 10 0.57 -4.96 -0.81
C LEU A 10 0.12 -3.60 -1.36
N ILE A 11 0.91 -3.05 -2.26
CA ILE A 11 0.62 -1.84 -3.02
C ILE A 11 0.49 -2.18 -4.50
N ASP A 12 -0.57 -1.66 -5.14
CA ASP A 12 -0.82 -1.79 -6.57
C ASP A 12 -0.68 -0.43 -7.26
N LEU A 13 0.44 -0.24 -7.96
CA LEU A 13 0.76 0.98 -8.69
C LEU A 13 -0.10 1.17 -9.94
N ARG A 14 -0.93 0.19 -10.34
CA ARG A 14 -1.92 0.42 -11.39
C ARG A 14 -2.94 1.46 -10.96
N LEU A 15 -3.15 1.70 -9.66
CA LEU A 15 -4.00 2.79 -9.15
C LEU A 15 -3.53 4.20 -9.54
N THR A 16 -2.31 4.32 -10.06
CA THR A 16 -1.78 5.60 -10.59
C THR A 16 -2.33 5.99 -11.95
N THR A 17 -2.87 5.03 -12.70
CA THR A 17 -3.27 5.24 -14.11
C THR A 17 -4.53 4.48 -14.51
N ALA A 18 -4.79 3.33 -13.90
CA ALA A 18 -5.86 2.43 -14.28
C ALA A 18 -7.20 2.87 -13.67
N PRO A 19 -8.22 3.15 -14.50
CA PRO A 19 -9.58 3.30 -13.99
C PRO A 19 -10.11 1.97 -13.45
N PRO A 20 -11.07 2.00 -12.51
CA PRO A 20 -11.77 0.80 -12.08
C PRO A 20 -12.51 0.17 -13.27
N VAL A 21 -12.50 -1.16 -13.36
CA VAL A 21 -13.26 -1.89 -14.39
C VAL A 21 -14.76 -1.71 -14.20
N LEU A 22 -15.21 -1.62 -12.94
CA LEU A 22 -16.58 -1.34 -12.55
C LEU A 22 -16.60 -0.55 -11.24
N GLY A 23 -17.50 0.43 -11.13
CA GLY A 23 -17.68 1.23 -9.91
C GLY A 23 -16.51 2.18 -9.64
N PHE A 24 -16.11 2.30 -8.38
CA PHE A 24 -15.04 3.19 -7.93
C PHE A 24 -14.13 2.47 -6.94
N TYR A 25 -12.81 2.68 -7.02
CA TYR A 25 -11.87 2.22 -5.98
C TYR A 25 -12.03 2.99 -4.67
N PHE A 26 -12.41 4.27 -4.77
CA PHE A 26 -12.61 5.20 -3.66
C PHE A 26 -13.92 5.95 -3.88
N GLN A 27 -14.56 6.44 -2.82
CA GLN A 27 -15.75 7.25 -3.03
C GLN A 27 -15.40 8.54 -3.78
N PRO A 28 -16.29 9.07 -4.64
CA PRO A 28 -15.98 10.25 -5.46
C PRO A 28 -15.58 11.52 -4.67
N TRP A 29 -15.99 11.60 -3.39
CA TRP A 29 -15.61 12.69 -2.49
C TRP A 29 -14.29 12.45 -1.74
N GLU A 30 -13.83 11.20 -1.65
CA GLU A 30 -12.58 10.84 -0.98
C GLU A 30 -11.37 11.07 -1.88
N GLN A 31 -11.54 10.88 -3.20
CA GLN A 31 -10.44 10.96 -4.14
C GLN A 31 -10.89 11.54 -5.49
N LYS A 32 -10.21 12.60 -5.93
CA LYS A 32 -10.56 13.37 -7.14
C LYS A 32 -9.82 12.92 -8.42
N GLY A 33 -8.93 11.93 -8.32
CA GLY A 33 -8.12 11.44 -9.45
C GLY A 33 -7.26 10.24 -9.07
N PRO A 34 -6.41 9.74 -9.98
CA PRO A 34 -5.48 8.65 -9.66
C PRO A 34 -4.56 9.04 -8.50
N LEU A 35 -4.16 8.06 -7.70
CA LEU A 35 -3.15 8.27 -6.67
C LEU A 35 -1.79 8.47 -7.33
N SER A 36 -0.96 9.36 -6.80
CA SER A 36 0.42 9.47 -7.25
C SER A 36 1.25 8.27 -6.79
N GLY A 37 2.33 7.97 -7.51
CA GLY A 37 3.29 6.96 -7.07
C GLY A 37 3.90 7.28 -5.70
N ALA A 38 4.09 8.57 -5.38
CA ALA A 38 4.60 9.00 -4.08
C ALA A 38 3.63 8.68 -2.94
N GLU A 39 2.32 8.89 -3.14
CA GLU A 39 1.30 8.54 -2.14
C GLU A 39 1.26 7.03 -1.86
N LEU A 40 1.40 6.22 -2.91
CA LEU A 40 1.40 4.76 -2.82
C LEU A 40 2.70 4.19 -2.23
N LEU A 41 3.85 4.83 -2.49
CA LEU A 41 5.18 4.36 -2.07
C LEU A 41 5.75 5.12 -0.86
N LYS A 42 4.90 5.87 -0.14
CA LYS A 42 5.29 6.66 1.05
C LYS A 42 5.96 5.85 2.17
N PHE A 43 5.88 4.52 2.12
CA PHE A 43 6.43 3.61 3.10
C PHE A 43 7.92 3.31 2.91
N ASN A 44 8.53 3.72 1.79
CA ASN A 44 9.94 3.43 1.50
C ASN A 44 10.92 3.91 2.57
N ASP A 45 10.55 5.00 3.23
CA ASP A 45 11.43 5.68 4.18
C ASP A 45 11.00 5.44 5.63
N VAL A 46 10.04 4.52 5.86
CA VAL A 46 9.56 4.17 7.19
C VAL A 46 10.47 3.11 7.81
N LYS A 47 11.12 3.44 8.93
CA LYS A 47 11.91 2.48 9.70
C LYS A 47 11.04 1.31 10.16
N GLY A 48 11.54 0.08 10.01
CA GLY A 48 10.79 -1.14 10.32
C GLY A 48 9.85 -1.60 9.21
N VAL A 49 9.93 -0.98 8.02
CA VAL A 49 9.20 -1.40 6.82
C VAL A 49 10.21 -1.75 5.74
N THR A 50 10.16 -2.99 5.25
CA THR A 50 11.10 -3.50 4.24
C THR A 50 10.36 -3.86 2.97
N ARG A 51 10.78 -3.31 1.83
CA ARG A 51 10.25 -3.74 0.52
C ARG A 51 10.85 -5.09 0.15
N ILE A 52 10.03 -6.14 0.15
CA ILE A 52 10.47 -7.53 -0.09
C ILE A 52 10.12 -8.06 -1.49
N TYR A 53 9.22 -7.38 -2.19
CA TYR A 53 8.87 -7.69 -3.59
C TYR A 53 8.59 -6.40 -4.36
N ASP A 54 9.03 -6.37 -5.61
CA ASP A 54 8.76 -5.30 -6.56
C ASP A 54 8.86 -5.83 -7.99
N ASN A 55 7.81 -5.65 -8.79
CA ASN A 55 7.84 -5.93 -10.24
C ASN A 55 7.53 -4.70 -11.11
N GLY A 56 7.57 -3.50 -10.51
CA GLY A 56 7.20 -2.24 -11.15
C GLY A 56 5.71 -1.90 -11.05
N TRP A 57 4.83 -2.87 -10.79
CA TRP A 57 3.39 -2.65 -10.61
C TRP A 57 2.89 -3.06 -9.22
N ILE A 58 3.37 -4.19 -8.73
CA ILE A 58 3.04 -4.71 -7.41
C ILE A 58 4.27 -4.57 -6.53
N VAL A 59 4.06 -3.95 -5.38
CA VAL A 59 5.06 -3.84 -4.32
C VAL A 59 4.52 -4.53 -3.07
N ILE A 60 5.34 -5.33 -2.40
CA ILE A 60 4.99 -5.91 -1.10
C ILE A 60 6.01 -5.45 -0.08
N TYR A 61 5.51 -4.88 1.02
CA TYR A 61 6.30 -4.54 2.19
C TYR A 61 6.09 -5.59 3.28
N ASP A 62 7.18 -5.98 3.93
CA ASP A 62 7.19 -6.61 5.24
C ASP A 62 7.15 -5.52 6.32
N VAL A 63 6.19 -5.62 7.23
CA VAL A 63 5.94 -4.63 8.29
C VAL A 63 5.99 -5.24 9.70
N ARG A 64 6.47 -6.48 9.83
CA ARG A 64 6.48 -7.22 11.11
C ARG A 64 7.28 -6.53 12.20
N GLU A 65 8.38 -5.88 11.84
CA GLU A 65 9.21 -5.12 12.78
C GLU A 65 8.44 -3.98 13.49
N LEU A 66 7.29 -3.53 12.94
CA LEU A 66 6.42 -2.54 13.58
C LEU A 66 5.67 -3.09 14.80
N HIS A 67 5.47 -4.41 14.91
CA HIS A 67 4.73 -5.05 16.00
C HIS A 67 5.58 -6.03 16.82
N GLU A 68 6.69 -6.52 16.29
CA GLU A 68 7.65 -7.37 17.01
C GLU A 68 8.50 -6.62 18.04
N ASN A 69 8.55 -5.28 17.97
CA ASN A 69 9.33 -4.42 18.88
C ASN A 69 8.56 -3.95 20.15
N HIS A 70 7.47 -4.64 20.52
CA HIS A 70 6.62 -4.33 21.67
C HIS A 70 6.73 -5.35 22.82
#